data_AF-A0A497NCN2-F1
#
_entry.id   AF-A0A497NCN2-F1
#
_cell.length_a   1.000
_cell.length_b   1.000
_cell.length_c   1.000
_cell.angle_alpha   90.00
_cell.angle_beta   90.00
_cell.angle_gamma   90.00
#
_symmetry.space_group_name_H-M   'P 1'
#
loop_
_entity.id
_entity.type
_entity.pdbx_description
1 polymer ?
#
loop_
_entity_poly.entity_id
_entity_poly.type
_entity_poly.pdbx_seq_one_letter_code
_entity_poly.pdbx_strand_id
1 'polypeptide(L)' 'MTETERISATLKEGKVYVNLESRPEAGKLLSRGYGEKVDGKLELEAWEALHLVKEGLLEVSDEAGEKLG' A
#
# COMPACT_ATOMS: atom_id res chain seq x y z
N MET A 1 1.89 0.18 -23.28
CA MET A 1 1.06 0.24 -22.06
C MET A 1 1.88 1.00 -21.05
N THR A 2 1.51 2.25 -20.76
CA THR A 2 2.22 3.09 -19.79
C THR A 2 2.16 2.42 -18.43
N GLU A 3 3.31 2.20 -17.82
CA GLU A 3 3.47 1.72 -16.45
C GLU A 3 2.64 2.63 -15.54
N THR A 4 1.45 2.21 -15.14
CA THR A 4 0.73 2.86 -14.05
C THR A 4 1.59 2.60 -12.81
N GLU A 5 2.32 3.62 -12.33
CA GLU A 5 3.15 3.50 -11.12
C GLU A 5 2.29 2.93 -9.98
N ARG A 6 2.55 1.68 -9.60
CA ARG A 6 1.86 1.03 -8.50
C ARG A 6 2.35 1.65 -7.19
N ILE A 7 1.46 1.74 -6.22
CA ILE A 7 1.83 2.22 -4.90
C ILE A 7 2.67 1.13 -4.22
N SER A 8 3.91 1.46 -3.86
CA SER A 8 4.78 0.56 -3.10
C SER A 8 4.43 0.62 -1.62
N ALA A 9 4.27 -0.54 -0.99
CA ALA A 9 3.94 -0.69 0.42
C ALA A 9 4.82 -1.73 1.11
N THR A 10 4.90 -1.65 2.44
CA THR A 10 5.68 -2.58 3.26
C THR A 10 4.77 -3.35 4.21
N LEU A 11 4.85 -4.69 4.20
CA LEU A 11 4.24 -5.55 5.21
C LEU A 11 5.11 -5.56 6.47
N LYS A 12 4.53 -5.17 7.60
CA LYS A 12 5.17 -5.20 8.92
C LYS A 12 4.12 -5.55 9.98
N GLU A 13 4.46 -6.45 10.91
CA GLU A 13 3.56 -6.80 12.03
C GLU A 13 2.12 -7.19 11.64
N GLY A 14 1.96 -7.80 10.46
CA GLY A 14 0.65 -8.23 9.94
C GLY A 14 -0.18 -7.14 9.25
N LYS A 15 0.36 -5.92 9.13
CA LYS A 15 -0.28 -4.78 8.46
C LYS A 15 0.58 -4.24 7.32
N VAL A 16 -0.06 -3.58 6.36
CA VAL A 16 0.62 -3.05 5.17
C VAL A 16 0.65 -1.53 5.24
N TYR A 17 1.84 -0.96 5.05
CA TYR A 17 2.11 0.46 5.28
C TYR A 17 2.59 1.17 4.02
N VAL A 18 2.08 2.38 3.83
CA VAL A 18 2.63 3.33 2.85
C VAL A 18 2.98 4.63 3.55
N ASN A 19 4.22 5.10 3.40
CA ASN A 19 4.62 6.41 3.90
C ASN A 19 4.05 7.51 3.01
N LEU A 20 3.10 8.30 3.51
CA LEU A 20 2.43 9.35 2.72
C LEU A 20 3.31 10.58 2.47
N GLU A 21 4.40 10.78 3.21
CA GLU A 21 5.37 11.84 2.90
C GLU A 21 6.16 11.52 1.63
N SER A 22 6.52 10.24 1.45
CA SER A 22 7.26 9.78 0.28
C SER A 22 6.37 9.39 -0.91
N ARG A 23 5.13 8.97 -0.62
CA ARG A 23 4.13 8.50 -1.60
C ARG A 23 2.78 9.19 -1.36
N PRO A 24 2.67 10.52 -1.53
CA PRO A 24 1.43 11.26 -1.27
C PRO A 24 0.25 10.80 -2.15
N GLU A 25 0.53 10.24 -3.32
CA GLU A 25 -0.46 9.66 -4.24
C GLU A 25 -1.27 8.51 -3.63
N ALA A 26 -0.71 7.80 -2.64
CA ALA A 26 -1.41 6.74 -1.92
C ALA A 26 -2.58 7.27 -1.07
N GLY A 27 -2.61 8.57 -0.77
CA GLY A 27 -3.75 9.22 -0.13
C GLY A 27 -5.06 9.09 -0.92
N LYS A 28 -5.01 8.80 -2.22
CA LYS A 28 -6.20 8.50 -3.04
C LYS A 28 -6.90 7.21 -2.61
N LEU A 29 -6.19 6.27 -1.97
CA LEU A 29 -6.76 5.03 -1.44
C LEU A 29 -7.71 5.31 -0.27
N LEU A 30 -7.35 6.27 0.60
CA LEU A 30 -8.22 6.73 1.70
C LEU A 30 -9.57 7.23 1.16
N SER A 31 -9.54 8.08 0.11
CA SER A 31 -10.76 8.60 -0.51
C SER A 31 -11.61 7.51 -1.20
N ARG A 32 -11.03 6.35 -1.47
CA ARG A 32 -11.72 5.18 -2.03
C ARG A 32 -12.21 4.20 -0.95
N GLY A 33 -11.98 4.51 0.32
CA GLY A 33 -12.40 3.70 1.46
C GLY A 33 -11.42 2.60 1.85
N TYR A 34 -10.16 2.67 1.41
CA TYR A 34 -9.12 1.71 1.79
C TYR A 34 -8.20 2.28 2.87
N GLY A 35 -8.00 1.49 3.92
CA GLY A 35 -7.07 1.74 5.00
C GLY A 35 -7.41 2.97 5.84
N GLU A 36 -6.52 3.26 6.77
CA GLU A 36 -6.63 4.37 7.70
C GLU A 36 -5.35 5.20 7.71
N LYS A 37 -5.47 6.48 8.04
CA LYS A 37 -4.30 7.35 8.22
C LYS A 37 -3.86 7.32 9.67
N VAL A 38 -2.70 6.74 9.94
CA VAL A 38 -2.09 6.63 11.26
C VAL A 38 -0.66 7.15 11.20
N ASP A 39 -0.31 8.13 12.05
CA ASP A 39 1.05 8.69 12.16
C ASP A 39 1.71 9.06 10.82
N GLY A 40 0.94 9.67 9.91
CA GLY A 40 1.45 10.09 8.59
C GLY A 40 1.63 8.95 7.59
N LYS A 41 1.22 7.73 7.93
CA LYS A 41 1.20 6.56 7.04
C LYS A 41 -0.23 6.20 6.68
N LEU A 42 -0.39 5.59 5.52
CA LEU A 42 -1.56 4.78 5.21
C LEU A 42 -1.31 3.38 5.75
N GLU A 43 -2.18 2.93 6.63
CA GLU A 43 -2.20 1.59 7.18
C GLU A 43 -3.35 0.81 6.53
N LEU A 44 -3.05 -0.34 5.94
CA LEU A 44 -4.00 -1.23 5.29
C LEU A 44 -4.06 -2.55 6.06
N GLU A 45 -5.27 -3.06 6.23
CA GLU A 45 -5.48 -4.43 6.66
C GLU A 45 -5.01 -5.41 5.56
N ALA A 46 -4.57 -6.61 5.96
CA ALA A 46 -4.00 -7.59 5.02
C ALA A 46 -4.96 -7.95 3.86
N TRP A 47 -6.27 -7.99 4.11
CA TRP A 47 -7.27 -8.29 3.09
C TRP A 47 -7.50 -7.13 2.12
N GLU A 48 -7.36 -5.88 2.56
CA GLU A 48 -7.43 -4.70 1.70
C GLU A 48 -6.22 -4.65 0.77
N ALA A 49 -5.03 -4.87 1.33
CA ALA A 49 -3.79 -4.96 0.56
C ALA A 49 -3.86 -6.08 -0.49
N LEU A 50 -4.35 -7.26 -0.11
CA LEU A 50 -4.55 -8.37 -1.04
C LEU A 50 -5.48 -8.01 -2.19
N HIS A 51 -6.58 -7.30 -1.90
CA HIS A 51 -7.49 -6.82 -2.94
C HIS A 51 -6.79 -5.83 -3.89
N LEU A 52 -6.05 -4.85 -3.34
CA LEU A 52 -5.36 -3.84 -4.14
C LEU A 52 -4.20 -4.40 -4.99
N VAL A 53 -3.50 -5.42 -4.49
CA VAL A 53 -2.50 -6.20 -5.26
C VAL A 53 -3.18 -6.90 -6.43
N LYS A 54 -4.32 -7.56 -6.19
CA LYS A 54 -5.08 -8.24 -7.24
C LYS A 54 -5.59 -7.28 -8.33
N GLU A 55 -5.98 -6.07 -7.95
CA GLU A 55 -6.36 -4.99 -8.88
C GLU A 55 -5.16 -4.33 -9.58
N GLY A 56 -3.93 -4.70 -9.23
CA GLY A 56 -2.71 -4.14 -9.81
C GLY A 56 -2.42 -2.70 -9.37
N LEU A 57 -2.99 -2.26 -8.24
CA LEU A 57 -2.87 -0.90 -7.71
C LEU A 57 -1.78 -0.76 -6.64
N LEU A 58 -1.42 -1.88 -5.99
CA LEU A 58 -0.46 -1.96 -4.90
C LEU A 58 0.60 -3.00 -5.23
N GLU A 59 1.82 -2.76 -4.77
CA GLU A 59 2.88 -3.76 -4.71
C GLU A 59 3.39 -3.82 -3.27
N VAL A 60 3.48 -5.01 -2.69
CA VAL A 60 3.87 -5.19 -1.28
C VAL A 60 5.22 -5.88 -1.18
N SER A 61 6.10 -5.31 -0.37
CA SER A 61 7.37 -5.92 0.03
C SER A 61 7.40 -6.19 1.53
N ASP A 62 8.19 -7.17 1.97
CA ASP A 62 8.50 -7.35 3.38
C ASP A 62 9.56 -6.34 3.89
N GLU A 63 9.96 -6.45 5.15
CA GLU A 63 10.99 -5.58 5.75
C GLU A 63 12.40 -5.80 5.17
N ALA A 64 12.65 -6.94 4.50
CA ALA A 64 13.90 -7.22 3.80
C ALA A 64 13.89 -6.69 2.36
N GLY A 65 12.74 -6.22 1.86
CA GLY A 65 12.54 -5.74 0.50
C GLY A 65 12.15 -6.85 -0.49
N GLU A 66 11.87 -8.07 -0.03
CA GLU A 66 11.37 -9.13 -0.89
C GLU A 66 9.91 -8.85 -1.27
N LYS A 67 9.59 -8.95 -2.57
CA LYS A 67 8.22 -8.74 -3.08
C LYS A 67 7.34 -9.94 -2.74
N LEU A 68 6.17 -9.67 -2.18
CA LEU A 68 5.22 -10.69 -1.72
C LEU A 68 4.05 -10.92 -2.69
N GLY A 69 3.88 -10.06 -3.69
CA GLY A 69 2.81 -10.14 -4.69
C GLY A 69 2.41 -8.79 -5.24
#